data_AF-A0A661TNA6-F1
#
_entry.id   AF-A0A661TNA6-F1
#
_cell.length_a   1.000
_cell.length_b   1.000
_cell.length_c   1.000
_cell.angle_alpha   90.00
_cell.angle_beta   90.00
_cell.angle_gamma   90.00
#
_symmetry.space_group_name_H-M   'P 1'
#
loop_
_entity.id
_entity.type
_entity.pdbx_description
1 polymer ?
#
loop_
_entity_poly.entity_id
_entity_poly.type
_entity_poly.pdbx_seq_one_letter_code
_entity_poly.pdbx_strand_id
1 'polypeptide(L)'
;KEKIKKNGKKGKYNISKEEMNIIVGENVDRLCSIEIRPRMAASGVFPALYKAARNKYLYPLTYLAAKGIIENIKEKDHIFILTGAGGPPRYPKGESDGLPGAVALARSLHLGLNLNPIIITEKRNFEPIYAMANEMGMNPLLPNQTFSSRINPLLVLDFPCGKEKSSEVSHALLKNINLQLLWS
;
A
#
# COMPACT_ATOMS: atom_id res chain seq x y z
N LYS A 1 -11.29 -20.02 14.94
CA LYS A 1 -11.43 -19.30 13.65
C LYS A 1 -12.87 -18.83 13.54
N GLU A 2 -13.13 -17.55 13.83
CA GLU A 2 -14.49 -17.00 13.76
C GLU A 2 -14.94 -16.91 12.30
N LYS A 3 -16.10 -17.50 12.00
CA LYS A 3 -16.79 -17.27 10.73
C LYS A 3 -17.43 -15.88 10.81
N ILE A 4 -17.13 -15.00 9.86
CA ILE A 4 -17.77 -13.68 9.78
C ILE A 4 -19.28 -13.93 9.60
N LYS A 5 -20.11 -13.44 10.55
CA LYS A 5 -21.57 -13.61 10.52
C LYS A 5 -22.12 -12.92 9.26
N LYS A 6 -22.72 -13.71 8.35
CA LYS A 6 -23.37 -13.22 7.11
C LYS A 6 -24.74 -12.57 7.36
N ASN A 7 -24.83 -11.59 8.26
CA ASN A 7 -26.10 -10.92 8.60
C ASN A 7 -26.13 -9.47 8.10
N GLY A 8 -25.91 -9.26 6.80
CA GLY A 8 -26.13 -7.96 6.13
C GLY A 8 -27.50 -7.90 5.46
N LYS A 9 -28.16 -6.73 5.47
CA LYS A 9 -29.37 -6.49 4.66
C LYS A 9 -29.07 -6.79 3.19
N LYS A 10 -29.87 -7.67 2.58
CA LYS A 10 -29.69 -8.06 1.17
C LYS A 10 -30.42 -7.06 0.28
N GLY A 11 -29.74 -6.56 -0.75
CA GLY A 11 -30.29 -5.59 -1.70
C GLY A 11 -31.15 -6.23 -2.80
N LYS A 12 -31.47 -5.44 -3.84
CA LYS A 12 -32.26 -5.83 -5.02
C LYS A 12 -31.79 -7.15 -5.69
N TYR A 13 -30.50 -7.48 -5.56
CA TYR A 13 -29.88 -8.66 -6.16
C TYR A 13 -29.67 -9.84 -5.20
N ASN A 14 -30.23 -9.80 -3.99
CA ASN A 14 -30.06 -10.84 -2.96
C ASN A 14 -28.60 -11.09 -2.53
N ILE A 15 -27.71 -10.13 -2.78
CA ILE A 15 -26.30 -10.11 -2.35
C ILE A 15 -26.15 -8.96 -1.35
N SER A 16 -25.60 -9.24 -0.18
CA SER A 16 -25.25 -8.21 0.81
C SER A 16 -23.99 -7.45 0.40
N LYS A 17 -23.79 -6.24 0.94
CA LYS A 17 -22.58 -5.45 0.70
C LYS A 17 -21.30 -6.24 1.02
N GLU A 18 -21.33 -7.00 2.11
CA GLU A 18 -20.18 -7.80 2.51
C GLU A 18 -19.89 -8.96 1.57
N GLU A 19 -20.94 -9.66 1.10
CA GLU A 19 -20.77 -10.70 0.08
C GLU A 19 -20.18 -10.12 -1.22
N MET A 20 -20.61 -8.91 -1.62
CA MET A 20 -20.03 -8.23 -2.77
C MET A 20 -18.54 -7.89 -2.56
N ASN A 21 -18.16 -7.38 -1.38
CA ASN A 21 -16.76 -7.10 -1.05
C ASN A 21 -15.87 -8.36 -1.12
N ILE A 22 -16.39 -9.49 -0.64
CA ILE A 22 -15.69 -10.79 -0.72
C ILE A 22 -15.52 -11.22 -2.18
N ILE A 23 -16.57 -11.07 -3.00
CA ILE A 23 -16.49 -11.37 -4.45
C ILE A 23 -15.44 -10.50 -5.14
N VAL A 24 -15.40 -9.20 -4.82
CA VAL A 24 -14.36 -8.30 -5.36
C VAL A 24 -12.97 -8.77 -4.92
N GLY A 25 -12.77 -9.06 -3.64
CA GLY A 25 -11.49 -9.55 -3.13
C GLY A 25 -11.03 -10.84 -3.81
N GLU A 26 -11.93 -11.78 -4.10
CA GLU A 26 -11.58 -13.01 -4.82
C GLU A 26 -11.09 -12.71 -6.25
N ASN A 27 -11.70 -11.74 -6.94
CA ASN A 27 -11.26 -11.35 -8.27
C ASN A 27 -9.92 -10.59 -8.25
N VAL A 28 -9.69 -9.73 -7.25
CA VAL A 28 -8.40 -9.05 -7.10
C VAL A 28 -7.30 -10.07 -6.75
N ASP A 29 -7.55 -11.00 -5.83
CA ASP A 29 -6.59 -12.06 -5.50
C ASP A 29 -6.23 -12.89 -6.75
N ARG A 30 -7.21 -13.23 -7.61
CA ARG A 30 -6.95 -13.94 -8.88
C ARG A 30 -6.05 -13.15 -9.83
N LEU A 31 -6.25 -11.83 -9.92
CA LEU A 31 -5.37 -10.96 -10.73
C LEU A 31 -3.98 -10.84 -10.11
N CYS A 32 -3.87 -10.74 -8.79
CA CYS A 32 -2.59 -10.66 -8.10
C CYS A 32 -1.84 -12.00 -8.07
N SER A 33 -2.52 -13.12 -8.31
CA SER A 33 -1.94 -14.47 -8.22
C SER A 33 -1.76 -15.19 -9.54
N ILE A 34 -2.08 -14.52 -10.65
CA ILE A 34 -1.74 -15.04 -11.97
C ILE A 34 -0.23 -15.01 -12.17
N GLU A 35 0.34 -16.16 -12.52
CA GLU A 35 1.77 -16.26 -12.77
C GLU A 35 2.06 -15.91 -14.23
N ILE A 36 2.42 -14.64 -14.47
CA ILE A 36 2.88 -14.14 -15.77
C ILE A 36 4.37 -13.79 -15.65
N ARG A 37 5.26 -14.73 -15.98
CA ARG A 37 6.71 -14.52 -15.91
C ARG A 37 7.49 -15.44 -16.85
N PRO A 38 8.75 -15.11 -17.21
CA PRO A 38 9.64 -16.01 -17.94
C PRO A 38 9.91 -17.31 -17.18
N ARG A 39 10.22 -18.40 -17.90
CA ARG A 39 10.59 -19.68 -17.29
C ARG A 39 11.85 -19.52 -16.43
N MET A 40 11.72 -19.79 -15.13
CA MET A 40 12.80 -19.71 -14.14
C MET A 40 12.63 -20.77 -13.04
N ALA A 41 13.66 -20.99 -12.21
CA ALA A 41 13.64 -22.01 -11.16
C ALA A 41 12.45 -21.90 -10.18
N ALA A 42 11.90 -20.69 -9.99
CA ALA A 42 10.74 -20.43 -9.14
C ALA A 42 9.38 -20.48 -9.87
N SER A 43 9.32 -21.01 -11.10
CA SER A 43 8.05 -21.14 -11.83
C SER A 43 7.11 -22.10 -11.11
N GLY A 44 5.83 -21.77 -10.99
CA GLY A 44 4.82 -22.59 -10.29
C GLY A 44 4.81 -22.41 -8.77
N VAL A 45 5.76 -21.64 -8.21
CA VAL A 45 5.82 -21.38 -6.76
C VAL A 45 4.70 -20.42 -6.34
N PHE A 46 4.37 -19.41 -7.15
CA PHE A 46 3.40 -18.39 -6.75
C PHE A 46 1.98 -18.95 -6.56
N PRO A 47 1.42 -19.76 -7.49
CA PRO A 47 0.11 -20.39 -7.29
C PRO A 47 0.10 -21.34 -6.08
N ALA A 48 1.20 -22.04 -5.81
CA ALA A 48 1.32 -22.92 -4.65
C ALA A 48 1.30 -22.12 -3.33
N LEU A 49 2.02 -21.00 -3.25
CA LEU A 49 1.99 -20.09 -2.10
C LEU A 49 0.61 -19.48 -1.88
N TYR A 50 -0.04 -19.01 -2.95
CA TYR A 50 -1.40 -18.48 -2.85
C TYR A 50 -2.39 -19.54 -2.36
N LYS A 51 -2.33 -20.77 -2.90
CA LYS A 51 -3.15 -21.90 -2.42
C LYS A 51 -2.92 -22.20 -0.94
N ALA A 52 -1.67 -22.21 -0.48
CA ALA A 52 -1.35 -22.42 0.93
C ALA A 52 -1.93 -21.30 1.82
N ALA A 53 -1.85 -20.04 1.38
CA ALA A 53 -2.44 -18.91 2.07
C ALA A 53 -3.98 -19.02 2.15
N ARG A 54 -4.66 -19.41 1.06
CA ARG A 54 -6.12 -19.62 1.05
C ARG A 54 -6.57 -20.82 1.88
N ASN A 55 -5.73 -21.83 2.05
CA ASN A 55 -6.01 -22.92 3.01
C ASN A 55 -5.92 -22.44 4.47
N LYS A 56 -5.05 -21.46 4.75
CA LYS A 56 -4.92 -20.87 6.09
C LYS A 56 -6.07 -19.91 6.39
N TYR A 57 -6.41 -19.03 5.45
CA TYR A 57 -7.38 -17.95 5.59
C TYR A 57 -8.65 -18.23 4.78
N LEU A 58 -9.82 -18.24 5.43
CA LEU A 58 -11.10 -18.61 4.82
C LEU A 58 -11.66 -17.58 3.82
N TYR A 59 -11.07 -16.38 3.74
CA TYR A 59 -11.50 -15.28 2.88
C TYR A 59 -10.35 -14.80 2.00
N PRO A 60 -10.63 -14.14 0.86
CA PRO A 60 -9.59 -13.57 -0.01
C PRO A 60 -8.65 -12.66 0.79
N LEU A 61 -7.36 -12.74 0.50
CA LEU A 61 -6.32 -12.04 1.24
C LEU A 61 -6.45 -10.53 1.07
N THR A 62 -6.78 -10.05 -0.14
CA THR A 62 -7.00 -8.62 -0.39
C THR A 62 -8.23 -8.09 0.33
N TYR A 63 -9.31 -8.87 0.42
CA TYR A 63 -10.47 -8.51 1.24
C TYR A 63 -10.11 -8.44 2.73
N LEU A 64 -9.35 -9.41 3.26
CA LEU A 64 -8.90 -9.40 4.65
C LEU A 64 -7.99 -8.22 4.95
N ALA A 65 -7.07 -7.89 4.04
CA ALA A 65 -6.20 -6.72 4.17
C ALA A 65 -7.01 -5.42 4.16
N ALA A 66 -7.92 -5.24 3.19
CA ALA A 66 -8.76 -4.06 3.11
C ALA A 66 -9.65 -3.89 4.34
N LYS A 67 -10.27 -4.98 4.81
CA LYS A 67 -11.08 -4.99 6.04
C LYS A 67 -10.25 -4.61 7.25
N GLY A 68 -9.07 -5.20 7.41
CA GLY A 68 -8.15 -4.88 8.51
C GLY A 68 -7.72 -3.42 8.52
N ILE A 69 -7.48 -2.81 7.35
CA ILE A 69 -7.18 -1.38 7.25
C ILE A 69 -8.40 -0.56 7.69
N ILE A 70 -9.56 -0.80 7.08
CA ILE A 70 -10.79 -0.01 7.32
C ILE A 70 -11.23 -0.07 8.79
N GLU A 71 -11.07 -1.21 9.46
CA GLU A 71 -11.46 -1.39 10.86
C GLU A 71 -10.52 -0.68 11.86
N ASN A 72 -9.31 -0.28 11.44
CA ASN A 72 -8.26 0.26 12.33
C ASN A 72 -7.87 1.71 12.04
N ILE A 73 -8.52 2.37 11.08
CA ILE A 73 -8.19 3.75 10.67
C ILE A 73 -9.34 4.72 10.98
N LYS A 74 -8.97 5.98 11.16
CA LYS A 74 -9.88 7.14 11.20
C LYS A 74 -9.54 8.06 10.04
N GLU A 75 -10.51 8.89 9.66
CA GLU A 75 -10.24 9.93 8.66
C GLU A 75 -9.05 10.80 9.06
N LYS A 76 -8.26 11.21 8.07
CA LYS A 76 -7.02 12.00 8.24
C LYS A 76 -5.90 11.28 9.01
N ASP A 77 -6.04 10.01 9.35
CA ASP A 77 -4.91 9.23 9.86
C ASP A 77 -3.78 9.19 8.82
N HIS A 78 -2.56 9.16 9.33
CA HIS A 78 -1.36 8.98 8.52
C HIS A 78 -1.17 7.49 8.23
N ILE A 79 -0.93 7.16 6.95
CA ILE A 79 -0.66 5.78 6.54
C ILE A 79 0.71 5.69 5.88
N PHE A 80 1.57 4.86 6.47
CA PHE A 80 2.93 4.63 5.96
C PHE A 80 2.91 3.47 4.96
N ILE A 81 3.41 3.73 3.75
CA ILE A 81 3.54 2.75 2.68
C ILE A 81 5.04 2.61 2.37
N LEU A 82 5.62 1.49 2.78
CA LEU A 82 7.03 1.22 2.58
C LEU A 82 7.20 0.47 1.25
N THR A 83 8.08 0.97 0.39
CA THR A 83 8.38 0.38 -0.92
C THR A 83 9.82 0.68 -1.31
N GLY A 84 10.34 -0.01 -2.30
CA GLY A 84 11.71 0.14 -2.79
C GLY A 84 12.46 -1.19 -2.77
N ALA A 85 13.04 -1.51 -3.91
CA ALA A 85 13.94 -2.64 -4.11
C ALA A 85 14.98 -2.27 -5.18
N GLY A 86 16.01 -3.11 -5.33
CA GLY A 86 17.10 -2.87 -6.27
C GLY A 86 18.10 -1.82 -5.80
N GLY A 87 19.09 -1.53 -6.63
CA GLY A 87 20.13 -0.55 -6.34
C GLY A 87 21.23 -0.56 -7.39
N PRO A 88 22.16 0.41 -7.34
CA PRO A 88 23.32 0.42 -8.21
C PRO A 88 24.14 -0.88 -8.10
N PRO A 89 24.70 -1.40 -9.22
CA PRO A 89 24.65 -0.82 -10.56
C PRO A 89 23.40 -1.18 -11.37
N ARG A 90 22.62 -2.20 -10.96
CA ARG A 90 21.58 -2.81 -11.80
C ARG A 90 20.30 -1.97 -11.91
N TYR A 91 19.92 -1.31 -10.81
CA TYR A 91 18.73 -0.45 -10.72
C TYR A 91 19.06 0.83 -9.95
N PRO A 92 19.79 1.77 -10.57
CA PRO A 92 20.31 2.95 -9.85
C PRO A 92 19.20 3.88 -9.33
N LYS A 93 18.00 3.84 -9.93
CA LYS A 93 16.80 4.60 -9.51
C LYS A 93 15.74 3.72 -8.82
N GLY A 94 16.13 2.53 -8.36
CA GLY A 94 15.21 1.52 -7.86
C GLY A 94 14.65 0.61 -8.95
N GLU A 95 14.22 -0.58 -8.54
CA GLU A 95 13.44 -1.50 -9.36
C GLU A 95 12.02 -0.94 -9.55
N SER A 96 11.41 -1.22 -10.70
CA SER A 96 10.05 -0.75 -11.00
C SER A 96 8.98 -1.48 -10.19
N ASP A 97 9.27 -2.68 -9.69
CA ASP A 97 8.34 -3.43 -8.85
C ASP A 97 8.07 -2.71 -7.52
N GLY A 98 6.83 -2.74 -7.06
CA GLY A 98 6.37 -2.10 -5.84
C GLY A 98 6.10 -0.59 -5.93
N LEU A 99 6.85 0.18 -6.72
CA LEU A 99 6.67 1.65 -6.77
C LEU A 99 5.30 2.08 -7.33
N PRO A 100 4.82 1.57 -8.49
CA PRO A 100 3.49 1.91 -9.01
C PRO A 100 2.36 1.46 -8.06
N GLY A 101 2.53 0.28 -7.46
CA GLY A 101 1.56 -0.27 -6.50
C GLY A 101 1.44 0.60 -5.25
N ALA A 102 2.55 1.13 -4.74
CA ALA A 102 2.55 2.03 -3.59
C ALA A 102 1.81 3.35 -3.88
N VAL A 103 2.04 3.96 -5.05
CA VAL A 103 1.33 5.19 -5.46
C VAL A 103 -0.15 4.94 -5.69
N ALA A 104 -0.50 3.84 -6.36
CA ALA A 104 -1.91 3.45 -6.57
C ALA A 104 -2.64 3.17 -5.25
N LEU A 105 -1.97 2.52 -4.30
CA LEU A 105 -2.50 2.26 -2.97
C LEU A 105 -2.67 3.56 -2.17
N ALA A 106 -1.65 4.43 -2.16
CA ALA A 106 -1.71 5.75 -1.54
C ALA A 106 -2.92 6.55 -2.03
N ARG A 107 -3.12 6.59 -3.34
CA ARG A 107 -4.25 7.28 -3.98
C ARG A 107 -5.59 6.68 -3.57
N SER A 108 -5.71 5.35 -3.58
CA SER A 108 -6.95 4.66 -3.23
C SER A 108 -7.34 4.90 -1.78
N LEU A 109 -6.36 4.90 -0.87
CA LEU A 109 -6.55 5.19 0.54
C LEU A 109 -6.92 6.65 0.78
N HIS A 110 -6.28 7.59 0.06
CA HIS A 110 -6.60 9.00 0.18
C HIS A 110 -8.03 9.30 -0.30
N LEU A 111 -8.38 8.90 -1.52
CA LEU A 111 -9.70 9.24 -2.07
C LEU A 111 -10.83 8.40 -1.48
N GLY A 112 -10.56 7.14 -1.13
CA GLY A 112 -11.55 6.22 -0.61
C GLY A 112 -11.82 6.37 0.88
N LEU A 113 -10.80 6.75 1.67
CA LEU A 113 -10.86 6.75 3.14
C LEU A 113 -10.39 8.07 3.77
N ASN A 114 -10.11 9.10 2.96
CA ASN A 114 -9.66 10.42 3.44
C ASN A 114 -8.38 10.36 4.29
N LEU A 115 -7.47 9.41 4.00
CA LEU A 115 -6.21 9.24 4.71
C LEU A 115 -5.11 10.17 4.18
N ASN A 116 -4.05 10.34 4.97
CA ASN A 116 -2.86 11.12 4.62
C ASN A 116 -1.71 10.16 4.26
N PRO A 117 -1.53 9.82 2.96
CA PRO A 117 -0.57 8.81 2.55
C PRO A 117 0.87 9.33 2.58
N ILE A 118 1.76 8.50 3.11
CA ILE A 118 3.20 8.76 3.19
C ILE A 118 3.93 7.56 2.62
N ILE A 119 4.64 7.75 1.52
CA ILE A 119 5.52 6.73 0.97
C ILE A 119 6.91 6.89 1.60
N ILE A 120 7.43 5.81 2.18
CA ILE A 120 8.75 5.77 2.79
C ILE A 120 9.64 4.86 1.93
N THR A 121 10.73 5.41 1.42
CA THR A 121 11.58 4.72 0.44
C THR A 121 12.97 5.35 0.39
N GLU A 122 13.94 4.75 -0.30
CA GLU A 122 15.24 5.38 -0.46
C GLU A 122 15.19 6.54 -1.46
N LYS A 123 15.95 7.61 -1.21
CA LYS A 123 16.00 8.83 -2.03
C LYS A 123 16.13 8.60 -3.54
N ARG A 124 16.83 7.53 -3.95
CA ARG A 124 17.00 7.16 -5.36
C ARG A 124 15.68 6.84 -6.08
N ASN A 125 14.64 6.46 -5.35
CA ASN A 125 13.32 6.10 -5.87
C ASN A 125 12.37 7.32 -5.97
N PHE A 126 12.79 8.50 -5.51
CA PHE A 126 11.91 9.67 -5.43
C PHE A 126 11.45 10.14 -6.81
N GLU A 127 12.37 10.25 -7.76
CA GLU A 127 12.06 10.72 -9.10
C GLU A 127 11.00 9.86 -9.80
N PRO A 128 11.12 8.53 -9.90
CA PRO A 128 10.06 7.71 -10.48
C PRO A 128 8.75 7.76 -9.68
N ILE A 129 8.79 7.85 -8.34
CA ILE A 129 7.57 7.99 -7.53
C ILE A 129 6.86 9.31 -7.85
N TYR A 130 7.58 10.43 -7.93
CA TYR A 130 7.00 11.73 -8.24
C TYR A 130 6.39 11.76 -9.64
N ALA A 131 7.08 11.18 -10.64
CA ALA A 131 6.55 11.06 -11.99
C ALA A 131 5.21 10.29 -11.99
N MET A 132 5.16 9.13 -11.34
CA MET A 132 3.92 8.34 -11.26
C MET A 132 2.82 9.01 -10.43
N ALA A 133 3.18 9.66 -9.32
CA ALA A 133 2.23 10.40 -8.50
C ALA A 133 1.52 11.47 -9.31
N ASN A 134 2.27 12.26 -10.08
CA ASN A 134 1.72 13.30 -10.95
C ASN A 134 0.77 12.70 -12.00
N GLU A 135 1.18 11.63 -12.70
CA GLU A 135 0.32 10.95 -13.70
C GLU A 135 -0.96 10.35 -13.07
N MET A 136 -0.88 9.88 -11.83
CA MET A 136 -2.03 9.35 -11.10
C MET A 136 -2.88 10.45 -10.43
N GLY A 137 -2.54 11.73 -10.61
CA GLY A 137 -3.28 12.86 -10.03
C GLY A 137 -3.10 13.02 -8.52
N MET A 138 -1.98 12.50 -7.99
CA MET A 138 -1.49 12.77 -6.64
C MET A 138 -0.46 13.91 -6.69
N ASN A 139 -0.41 14.72 -5.64
CA ASN A 139 0.45 15.88 -5.57
C ASN A 139 1.49 15.71 -4.44
N PRO A 140 2.75 15.37 -4.78
CA PRO A 140 3.84 15.37 -3.81
C PRO A 140 3.92 16.71 -3.05
N LEU A 141 4.01 16.63 -1.73
CA LEU A 141 4.18 17.81 -0.88
C LEU A 141 5.55 18.44 -1.13
N LEU A 142 5.57 19.76 -1.29
CA LEU A 142 6.79 20.57 -1.29
C LEU A 142 7.21 20.88 0.16
N PRO A 143 8.44 21.37 0.39
CA PRO A 143 8.83 21.87 1.70
C PRO A 143 7.81 22.87 2.26
N ASN A 144 7.56 22.80 3.57
CA ASN A 144 6.61 23.65 4.32
C ASN A 144 5.13 23.47 3.94
N GLN A 145 4.78 22.46 3.14
CA GLN A 145 3.40 22.11 2.84
C GLN A 145 2.89 21.01 3.76
N THR A 146 1.59 21.05 4.05
CA THR A 146 0.87 20.05 4.85
C THR A 146 -0.17 19.32 3.99
N PHE A 147 -0.70 18.21 4.49
CA PHE A 147 -1.79 17.48 3.83
C PHE A 147 -3.05 18.33 3.59
N SER A 148 -3.31 19.37 4.40
CA SER A 148 -4.44 20.28 4.16
C SER A 148 -4.15 21.36 3.12
N SER A 149 -2.89 21.59 2.76
CA SER A 149 -2.49 22.67 1.85
C SER A 149 -2.57 22.31 0.35
N ARG A 150 -2.89 21.06 0.01
CA ARG A 150 -2.97 20.57 -1.38
C ARG A 150 -4.17 19.65 -1.60
N ILE A 151 -4.63 19.59 -2.85
CA ILE A 151 -5.55 18.56 -3.33
C ILE A 151 -4.74 17.28 -3.57
N ASN A 152 -5.29 16.12 -3.19
CA ASN A 152 -4.65 14.81 -3.34
C ASN A 152 -3.18 14.74 -2.87
N PRO A 153 -2.87 15.21 -1.65
CA PRO A 153 -1.50 15.27 -1.13
C PRO A 153 -0.87 13.88 -0.99
N LEU A 154 0.44 13.82 -1.27
CA LEU A 154 1.29 12.66 -1.01
C LEU A 154 2.59 13.14 -0.38
N LEU A 155 2.99 12.59 0.76
CA LEU A 155 4.34 12.82 1.29
C LEU A 155 5.24 11.67 0.87
N VAL A 156 6.49 11.98 0.51
CA VAL A 156 7.53 10.97 0.24
C VAL A 156 8.70 11.26 1.15
N LEU A 157 9.08 10.27 1.96
CA LEU A 157 10.14 10.36 2.95
C LEU A 157 11.31 9.45 2.59
N ASP A 158 12.52 9.95 2.84
CA ASP A 158 13.75 9.19 2.63
C ASP A 158 13.91 8.19 3.77
N PHE A 159 14.41 7.00 3.43
CA PHE A 159 14.78 5.98 4.38
C PHE A 159 16.17 5.45 4.01
N PRO A 160 17.15 5.53 4.93
CA PRO A 160 18.53 5.24 4.59
C PRO A 160 18.76 3.75 4.36
N CYS A 161 19.65 3.42 3.42
CA CYS A 161 20.21 2.07 3.33
C CYS A 161 21.13 1.79 4.53
N GLY A 162 21.14 0.54 5.00
CA GLY A 162 22.02 0.07 6.06
C GLY A 162 21.34 -0.02 7.43
N LYS A 163 21.61 -1.13 8.13
CA LYS A 163 20.88 -1.53 9.35
C LYS A 163 20.95 -0.49 10.47
N GLU A 164 22.12 0.06 10.75
CA GLU A 164 22.33 1.02 11.84
C GLU A 164 21.54 2.32 11.63
N LYS A 165 21.76 2.97 10.48
CA LYS A 165 21.04 4.20 10.10
C LYS A 165 19.53 3.99 10.04
N SER A 166 19.08 2.82 9.56
CA SER A 166 17.65 2.49 9.48
C SER A 166 16.99 2.40 10.86
N SER A 167 17.71 1.94 11.87
CA SER A 167 17.18 1.84 13.24
C SER A 167 16.91 3.22 13.82
N GLU A 168 17.86 4.15 13.72
CA GLU A 168 17.74 5.51 14.22
C GLU A 168 16.57 6.25 13.56
N VAL A 169 16.47 6.18 12.23
CA VAL A 169 15.39 6.82 11.46
C VAL A 169 14.04 6.19 11.77
N SER A 170 13.96 4.87 11.95
CA SER A 170 12.70 4.20 12.33
C SER A 170 12.19 4.70 13.69
N HIS A 171 13.08 4.80 14.69
CA HIS A 171 12.69 5.31 16.00
C HIS A 171 12.26 6.78 15.94
N ALA A 172 12.94 7.61 15.15
CA ALA A 172 12.57 9.00 14.97
C ALA A 172 11.19 9.15 14.29
N LEU A 173 10.90 8.37 13.25
CA LEU A 173 9.62 8.39 12.56
C LEU A 173 8.45 7.96 13.47
N LEU A 174 8.65 6.92 14.27
CA LEU A 174 7.62 6.43 15.19
C LEU A 174 7.40 7.36 16.38
N LYS A 175 8.44 8.03 16.89
CA LYS A 175 8.31 9.01 17.97
C LYS A 175 7.63 10.31 17.52
N ASN A 176 7.84 10.71 16.27
CA ASN A 176 7.33 11.94 15.69
C ASN A 176 6.13 11.72 14.77
N ILE A 177 5.25 10.76 15.09
CA ILE A 177 4.00 10.48 14.35
C ILE A 177 3.13 11.74 14.18
N ASN A 178 3.29 12.73 15.05
CA ASN A 178 2.80 14.09 14.82
C ASN A 178 3.77 14.85 13.89
N LEU A 179 3.74 14.49 12.62
CA LEU A 179 4.63 14.97 11.53
C LEU A 179 4.58 16.50 11.29
N GLN A 180 3.80 17.24 12.07
CA GLN A 180 3.75 18.71 12.04
C GLN A 180 5.05 19.39 12.53
N LEU A 181 5.91 18.68 13.29
CA LEU A 181 7.07 19.29 13.95
C LEU A 181 8.43 19.03 13.26
N LEU A 182 8.48 18.22 12.20
CA LEU A 182 9.74 17.88 11.53
C LEU A 182 10.09 18.76 10.32
N TRP A 183 9.23 19.71 9.96
CA TRP A 183 9.34 20.47 8.70
C TRP A 183 9.19 21.98 8.87
N SER A 184 9.72 22.52 9.97
CA SER A 184 10.03 23.94 10.18
C SER A 184 11.52 24.20 10.02
#